data_AF-A0A538KK50-F1
#
_entry.id   AF-A0A538KK50-F1
#
_cell.length_a   1.000
_cell.length_b   1.000
_cell.length_c   1.000
_cell.angle_alpha   90.00
_cell.angle_beta   90.00
_cell.angle_gamma   90.00
#
_symmetry.space_group_name_H-M   'P 1'
#
loop_
_entity.id
_entity.type
_entity.pdbx_description
1 polymer ?
#
loop_
_entity_poly.entity_id
_entity_poly.type
_entity_poly.pdbx_seq_one_letter_code
_entity_poly.pdbx_strand_id
1 'polypeptide(L)'
;FGNKGGRSGTGVAFTRDPSTGEAGLYGEFLANAQGEDVVAGIRTPQPLPEMKEQLTEAFEQLLETMRRLEEHYRDMQDIEFTVEDDRLYLLQTRAAKRTAAAALKAAVEMVDEGLISKEDAVARIDPAQLDQLLHPMLDPNADYEVAAEGLNASPGAASGKIVLDADTAAQRGETEPVILVGWETSPDDIHGMIAAQGILTAHGGMTSHAAVVARGMGKPCVAGCEELTIDAENRRVRIGSHDLAEGDVITIDGGSGVVIVGPVELVAPQINEDFETILGWADEHRRLQVRANADTPDDAAKAREFGAQGIGLCRTEHMFMAEERLPIVREMIMASGEDERRDALDKLLPIQQSDFEGIFEAMAGLPVTIRLLDPPLHEFLPPLEEATDERMRERIKSLQESNPMLGTRGCRLGLLWPEIYEMQVRAIIRAAVAVEERTGEAPLVEIMHPLVGFAEELHRLRAITIATANEESEEVEYLVGTMIELPRACIRADEIAEHADFFSFGTNDLTQTTLGFSRDDAEGKFLTRYLEDGVLERNPFETLDQSGVGDLMRIAVERGRSTKEDIKMGICGEHGGEPASVAFCHGLGLDYVSCSPYRVPLARLAAAQAALAELGAAYVAAGG
;
A
#
# COMPACT_ATOMS: atom_id res chain seq x y z
N PHE A 1 -31.30 -7.31 38.43
CA PHE A 1 -32.47 -6.61 37.89
C PHE A 1 -32.34 -5.11 38.18
N GLY A 2 -32.07 -4.31 37.14
CA GLY A 2 -31.88 -2.86 37.27
C GLY A 2 -33.17 -2.04 37.44
N ASN A 3 -34.34 -2.67 37.41
CA ASN A 3 -35.66 -2.04 37.37
C ASN A 3 -36.50 -2.24 38.65
N LYS A 4 -35.86 -2.39 39.82
CA LYS A 4 -36.54 -2.57 41.12
C LYS A 4 -36.93 -1.27 41.83
N GLY A 5 -36.53 -0.11 41.31
CA GLY A 5 -36.79 1.21 41.90
C GLY A 5 -35.59 2.13 41.80
N GLY A 6 -35.65 3.28 42.49
CA GLY A 6 -34.62 4.33 42.42
C GLY A 6 -33.23 3.98 42.98
N ARG A 7 -33.07 2.76 43.51
CA ARG A 7 -31.80 2.19 43.99
C ARG A 7 -31.22 1.12 43.06
N SER A 8 -31.75 1.03 41.85
CA SER A 8 -31.37 0.03 40.86
C SER A 8 -31.17 0.72 39.51
N GLY A 9 -30.37 0.09 38.66
CA GLY A 9 -30.20 0.52 37.28
C GLY A 9 -29.29 -0.42 36.51
N THR A 10 -28.98 -0.05 35.28
CA THR A 10 -28.12 -0.82 34.38
C THR A 10 -27.30 0.13 33.53
N GLY A 11 -26.15 -0.31 33.05
CA GLY A 11 -25.33 0.52 32.18
C GLY A 11 -24.23 -0.26 31.47
N VAL A 12 -23.56 0.48 30.59
CA VAL A 12 -22.37 0.06 29.86
C VAL A 12 -21.27 1.06 30.16
N ALA A 13 -20.06 0.57 30.43
CA ALA A 13 -18.91 1.39 30.77
C ALA A 13 -17.66 0.92 30.02
N PHE A 14 -16.81 1.87 29.65
CA PHE A 14 -15.52 1.63 29.03
C PHE A 14 -14.43 2.18 29.95
N THR A 15 -13.32 1.45 30.10
CA THR A 15 -12.21 1.87 30.99
C THR A 15 -11.44 3.07 30.46
N ARG A 16 -11.47 3.28 29.13
CA ARG A 16 -11.02 4.49 28.44
C ARG A 16 -12.03 4.85 27.35
N ASP A 17 -11.93 6.04 26.79
CA ASP A 17 -12.79 6.46 25.68
C ASP A 17 -12.49 5.61 24.42
N PRO A 18 -13.47 4.90 23.83
CA PRO A 18 -13.24 4.04 22.67
C PRO A 18 -13.00 4.82 21.37
N SER A 19 -13.24 6.13 21.35
CA SER A 19 -13.07 7.03 20.21
C SER A 19 -11.76 7.81 20.27
N THR A 20 -11.37 8.31 21.45
CA THR A 20 -10.14 9.11 21.64
C THR A 20 -9.00 8.33 22.29
N GLY A 21 -9.30 7.28 23.05
CA GLY A 21 -8.34 6.49 23.82
C GLY A 21 -7.93 7.11 25.16
N GLU A 22 -8.43 8.30 25.51
CA GLU A 22 -8.10 8.99 26.76
C GLU A 22 -8.54 8.16 27.97
N ALA A 23 -7.63 8.01 28.95
CA ALA A 23 -7.98 7.44 30.25
C ALA A 23 -9.08 8.27 30.94
N GLY A 24 -10.22 7.64 31.20
CA GLY A 24 -11.37 8.36 31.74
C GLY A 24 -12.63 7.53 31.78
N LEU A 25 -13.65 8.08 32.47
CA LEU A 25 -14.94 7.43 32.59
C LEU A 25 -15.79 7.69 31.36
N TYR A 26 -15.89 6.69 30.50
CA TYR A 26 -16.76 6.71 29.34
C TYR A 26 -17.87 5.65 29.50
N GLY A 27 -19.11 6.02 29.17
CA GLY A 27 -20.24 5.09 29.24
C GLY A 27 -21.54 5.77 29.62
N GLU A 28 -22.58 4.95 29.69
CA GLU A 28 -23.95 5.37 29.91
C GLU A 28 -24.67 4.48 30.92
N PHE A 29 -25.63 5.06 31.62
CA PHE A 29 -26.40 4.40 32.66
C PHE A 29 -27.88 4.82 32.62
N LEU A 30 -28.77 3.91 32.98
CA LEU A 30 -30.19 4.17 33.20
C LEU A 30 -30.64 3.70 34.57
N ALA A 31 -31.19 4.62 35.35
CA ALA A 31 -31.85 4.32 36.61
C ALA A 31 -33.20 3.64 36.39
N ASN A 32 -33.49 2.65 37.23
CA ASN A 32 -34.73 1.88 37.24
C ASN A 32 -35.11 1.34 35.84
N ALA A 33 -34.19 0.60 35.21
CA ALA A 33 -34.27 0.12 33.83
C ALA A 33 -33.61 -1.26 33.67
N GLN A 34 -33.84 -1.92 32.53
CA GLN A 34 -33.08 -3.12 32.12
C GLN A 34 -32.20 -2.82 30.90
N GLY A 35 -31.25 -3.71 30.60
CA GLY A 35 -30.29 -3.50 29.49
C GLY A 35 -30.98 -3.27 28.14
N GLU A 36 -32.13 -3.89 27.92
CA GLU A 36 -32.98 -3.65 26.74
C GLU A 36 -33.37 -2.17 26.59
N ASP A 37 -33.61 -1.44 27.68
CA ASP A 37 -33.97 -0.02 27.66
C ASP A 37 -32.79 0.87 27.25
N VAL A 38 -31.55 0.44 27.53
CA VAL A 38 -30.32 1.14 27.14
C VAL A 38 -30.08 0.94 25.64
N VAL A 39 -30.23 -0.29 25.15
CA VAL A 39 -29.99 -0.62 23.72
C VAL A 39 -31.12 -0.12 22.82
N ALA A 40 -32.37 -0.12 23.29
CA ALA A 40 -33.52 0.27 22.48
C ALA A 40 -33.66 1.80 22.30
N GLY A 41 -32.91 2.61 23.04
CA GLY A 41 -32.92 4.09 22.92
C GLY A 41 -34.26 4.76 23.26
N ILE A 42 -35.20 4.01 23.87
CA ILE A 42 -36.55 4.51 24.22
C ILE A 42 -36.47 5.56 25.34
N ARG A 43 -35.45 5.44 26.20
CA ARG A 43 -35.11 6.39 27.24
C ARG A 43 -33.72 6.93 26.98
N THR A 44 -33.57 8.24 27.02
CA THR A 44 -32.25 8.89 26.91
C THR A 44 -31.36 8.43 28.07
N PRO A 45 -30.25 7.72 27.78
CA PRO A 45 -29.28 7.32 28.78
C PRO A 45 -28.62 8.53 29.45
N GLN A 46 -28.19 8.36 30.69
CA GLN A 46 -27.43 9.37 31.41
C GLN A 46 -25.93 9.06 31.28
N PRO A 47 -25.06 10.07 31.14
CA PRO A 47 -23.62 9.87 31.22
C PRO A 47 -23.24 9.14 32.52
N LEU A 48 -22.30 8.20 32.45
CA LEU A 48 -21.86 7.39 33.59
C LEU A 48 -21.51 8.21 34.86
N PRO A 49 -20.88 9.40 34.78
CA PRO A 49 -20.62 10.21 35.97
C PRO A 49 -21.86 10.63 36.77
N GLU A 50 -23.03 10.75 36.13
CA GLU A 50 -24.29 11.10 36.81
C GLU A 50 -24.78 9.97 37.73
N MET A 51 -24.32 8.73 37.51
CA MET A 51 -24.60 7.59 38.38
C MET A 51 -24.19 7.89 39.83
N LYS A 52 -23.13 8.69 40.04
CA LYS A 52 -22.65 9.06 41.38
C LYS A 52 -23.71 9.76 42.23
N GLU A 53 -24.61 10.52 41.61
CA GLU A 53 -25.64 11.28 42.32
C GLU A 53 -26.74 10.39 42.90
N GLN A 54 -27.03 9.26 42.24
CA GLN A 54 -28.14 8.37 42.59
C GLN A 54 -27.67 7.07 43.26
N LEU A 55 -26.51 6.54 42.87
CA LEU A 55 -25.98 5.23 43.26
C LEU A 55 -24.49 5.32 43.64
N THR A 56 -24.15 6.20 44.59
CA THR A 56 -22.76 6.53 44.94
C THR A 56 -21.89 5.31 45.29
N GLU A 57 -22.38 4.40 46.14
CA GLU A 57 -21.60 3.22 46.57
C GLU A 57 -21.33 2.25 45.41
N ALA A 58 -22.34 2.01 44.57
CA ALA A 58 -22.20 1.14 43.40
C ALA A 58 -21.28 1.78 42.33
N PHE A 59 -21.30 3.10 42.20
CA PHE A 59 -20.41 3.83 41.31
C PHE A 59 -18.96 3.71 41.76
N GLU A 60 -18.64 3.91 43.05
CA GLU A 60 -17.28 3.72 43.58
C GLU A 60 -16.80 2.28 43.41
N GLN A 61 -17.67 1.29 43.63
CA GLN A 61 -17.36 -0.12 43.36
C GLN A 61 -17.09 -0.38 41.88
N LEU A 62 -17.82 0.27 40.98
CA LEU A 62 -17.61 0.14 39.54
C LEU A 62 -16.25 0.70 39.13
N LEU A 63 -15.86 1.89 39.61
CA LEU A 63 -14.54 2.49 39.32
C LEU A 63 -13.39 1.58 39.74
N GLU A 64 -13.45 1.03 40.95
CA GLU A 64 -12.43 0.12 41.45
C GLU A 64 -12.39 -1.18 40.62
N THR A 65 -13.55 -1.67 40.20
CA THR A 65 -13.65 -2.87 39.38
C THR A 65 -13.12 -2.64 37.96
N MET A 66 -13.41 -1.48 37.35
CA MET A 66 -12.87 -1.07 36.06
C MET A 66 -11.34 -1.06 36.07
N ARG A 67 -10.72 -0.43 37.07
CA ARG A 67 -9.26 -0.42 37.23
C ARG A 67 -8.70 -1.85 37.36
N ARG A 68 -9.31 -2.68 38.19
CA ARG A 68 -8.87 -4.08 38.39
C ARG A 68 -9.00 -4.93 37.13
N LEU A 69 -10.03 -4.69 36.31
CA LEU A 69 -10.21 -5.38 35.04
C LEU A 69 -9.15 -4.95 34.03
N GLU A 70 -8.89 -3.66 33.90
CA GLU A 70 -7.84 -3.14 33.02
C GLU A 70 -6.44 -3.60 33.47
N GLU A 71 -6.15 -3.61 34.77
CA GLU A 71 -4.91 -4.18 35.34
C GLU A 71 -4.76 -5.68 35.06
N HIS A 72 -5.86 -6.43 35.15
CA HIS A 72 -5.87 -7.88 34.95
C HIS A 72 -5.70 -8.27 33.49
N TYR A 73 -6.49 -7.67 32.61
CA TYR A 73 -6.51 -7.96 31.17
C TYR A 73 -5.43 -7.20 30.40
N ARG A 74 -4.84 -6.17 31.02
CA ARG A 74 -3.82 -5.31 30.41
C ARG A 74 -4.29 -4.68 29.10
N ASP A 75 -5.57 -4.35 29.02
CA ASP A 75 -6.21 -3.77 27.84
C ASP A 75 -7.51 -3.07 28.24
N MET A 76 -7.98 -2.16 27.38
CA MET A 76 -9.23 -1.43 27.55
C MET A 76 -10.42 -2.38 27.56
N GLN A 77 -11.31 -2.23 28.55
CA GLN A 77 -12.46 -3.12 28.73
C GLN A 77 -13.78 -2.40 28.43
N ASP A 78 -14.66 -3.12 27.72
CA ASP A 78 -16.09 -2.82 27.55
C ASP A 78 -16.87 -3.69 28.55
N ILE A 79 -17.61 -3.04 29.45
CA ILE A 79 -18.20 -3.64 30.65
C ILE A 79 -19.70 -3.40 30.68
N GLU A 80 -20.47 -4.47 30.78
CA GLU A 80 -21.91 -4.40 31.06
C GLU A 80 -22.19 -4.70 32.54
N PHE A 81 -22.96 -3.83 33.18
CA PHE A 81 -23.25 -3.95 34.61
C PHE A 81 -24.71 -3.68 34.95
N THR A 82 -25.13 -4.20 36.10
CA THR A 82 -26.44 -3.93 36.70
C THR A 82 -26.27 -3.65 38.18
N VAL A 83 -26.96 -2.64 38.68
CA VAL A 83 -27.12 -2.38 40.10
C VAL A 83 -28.51 -2.85 40.53
N GLU A 84 -28.55 -3.75 41.50
CA GLU A 84 -29.80 -4.22 42.10
C GLU A 84 -29.77 -3.89 43.61
N ASP A 85 -30.66 -2.98 44.03
CA ASP A 85 -30.79 -2.53 45.42
C ASP A 85 -29.45 -2.09 46.07
N ASP A 86 -28.70 -1.20 45.39
CA ASP A 86 -27.33 -0.72 45.68
C ASP A 86 -26.19 -1.75 45.49
N ARG A 87 -26.49 -2.98 45.09
CA ARG A 87 -25.44 -3.99 44.85
C ARG A 87 -25.07 -4.03 43.38
N LEU A 88 -23.78 -3.80 43.09
CA LEU A 88 -23.21 -3.93 41.75
C LEU A 88 -23.05 -5.40 41.33
N TYR A 89 -23.43 -5.70 40.10
CA TYR A 89 -23.19 -6.97 39.41
C TYR A 89 -22.58 -6.67 38.05
N LEU A 90 -21.47 -7.32 37.74
CA LEU A 90 -20.95 -7.38 36.38
C LEU A 90 -21.63 -8.51 35.63
N LEU A 91 -22.08 -8.21 34.42
CA LEU A 91 -22.75 -9.18 33.54
C LEU A 91 -21.78 -9.67 32.47
N GLN A 92 -20.99 -8.75 31.90
CA GLN A 92 -20.05 -9.04 30.82
C GLN A 92 -18.84 -8.10 30.91
N THR A 93 -17.68 -8.60 30.48
CA THR A 93 -16.50 -7.79 30.16
C THR A 93 -15.83 -8.38 28.93
N ARG A 94 -15.29 -7.54 28.06
CA ARG A 94 -14.51 -7.95 26.88
C ARG A 94 -13.54 -6.84 26.50
N ALA A 95 -12.54 -7.18 25.67
CA ALA A 95 -11.71 -6.16 25.03
C ALA A 95 -12.58 -5.17 24.26
N ALA A 96 -12.40 -3.89 24.52
CA ALA A 96 -13.23 -2.86 23.92
C ALA A 96 -12.88 -2.68 22.43
N LYS A 97 -13.93 -2.64 21.59
CA LYS A 97 -13.82 -2.14 20.21
C LYS A 97 -13.52 -0.64 20.26
N ARG A 98 -12.63 -0.18 19.39
CA ARG A 98 -12.07 1.17 19.45
C ARG A 98 -11.60 1.65 18.08
N THR A 99 -11.49 2.96 17.92
CA THR A 99 -10.88 3.57 16.73
C THR A 99 -9.38 3.30 16.69
N ALA A 100 -8.77 3.46 15.50
CA ALA A 100 -7.31 3.37 15.37
C ALA A 100 -6.57 4.38 16.26
N ALA A 101 -7.06 5.63 16.29
CA ALA A 101 -6.50 6.68 17.15
C ALA A 101 -6.59 6.30 18.64
N ALA A 102 -7.73 5.78 19.08
CA ALA A 102 -7.90 5.31 20.45
C ALA A 102 -7.00 4.12 20.80
N ALA A 103 -6.75 3.22 19.86
CA ALA A 103 -5.85 2.09 20.06
C ALA A 103 -4.41 2.54 20.31
N LEU A 104 -3.90 3.48 19.51
CA LEU A 104 -2.56 4.03 19.69
C LEU A 104 -2.45 4.80 21.01
N LYS A 105 -3.40 5.71 21.27
CA LYS A 105 -3.41 6.52 22.49
C LYS A 105 -3.42 5.66 23.75
N ALA A 106 -4.34 4.69 23.81
CA ALA A 106 -4.44 3.79 24.94
C ALA A 106 -3.16 2.95 25.10
N ALA A 107 -2.57 2.46 24.02
CA ALA A 107 -1.33 1.69 24.09
C ALA A 107 -0.16 2.53 24.63
N VAL A 108 -0.02 3.78 24.19
CA VAL A 108 1.03 4.70 24.68
C VAL A 108 0.83 5.02 26.16
N GLU A 109 -0.37 5.43 26.57
CA GLU A 109 -0.66 5.73 27.97
C GLU A 109 -0.46 4.51 28.88
N MET A 110 -0.86 3.31 28.45
CA MET A 110 -0.66 2.08 29.23
C MET A 110 0.84 1.75 29.42
N VAL A 111 1.70 2.11 28.47
CA VAL A 111 3.16 1.99 28.65
C VAL A 111 3.68 3.01 29.66
N ASP A 112 3.22 4.26 29.56
CA ASP A 112 3.60 5.32 30.51
C ASP A 112 3.14 5.03 31.95
N GLU A 113 1.98 4.40 32.10
CA GLU A 113 1.44 3.90 33.37
C GLU A 113 2.17 2.65 33.88
N GLY A 114 3.00 2.01 33.06
CA GLY A 114 3.69 0.75 33.37
C GLY A 114 2.77 -0.47 33.41
N LEU A 115 1.58 -0.38 32.80
CA LEU A 115 0.62 -1.48 32.71
C LEU A 115 1.07 -2.53 31.69
N ILE A 116 1.66 -2.08 30.58
CA ILE A 116 2.16 -2.92 29.49
C ILE A 116 3.58 -2.53 29.10
N SER A 117 4.31 -3.46 28.49
CA SER A 117 5.62 -3.16 27.91
C SER A 117 5.49 -2.50 26.52
N LYS A 118 6.57 -1.89 26.02
CA LYS A 118 6.61 -1.37 24.63
C LYS A 118 6.36 -2.50 23.63
N GLU A 119 6.90 -3.68 23.90
CA GLU A 119 6.72 -4.89 23.10
C GLU A 119 5.25 -5.30 23.05
N ASP A 120 4.56 -5.29 24.20
CA ASP A 120 3.12 -5.58 24.29
C ASP A 120 2.29 -4.53 23.53
N ALA A 121 2.71 -3.27 23.55
CA ALA A 121 2.06 -2.18 22.83
C ALA A 121 2.21 -2.32 21.31
N VAL A 122 3.40 -2.66 20.81
CA VAL A 122 3.62 -2.90 19.37
C VAL A 122 2.87 -4.16 18.90
N ALA A 123 2.90 -5.23 19.69
CA ALA A 123 2.30 -6.52 19.32
C ALA A 123 0.76 -6.49 19.23
N ARG A 124 0.09 -5.54 19.90
CA ARG A 124 -1.39 -5.48 19.98
C ARG A 124 -2.07 -4.61 18.93
N ILE A 125 -1.33 -3.69 18.29
CA ILE A 125 -1.93 -2.79 17.31
C ILE A 125 -2.23 -3.60 16.04
N ASP A 126 -3.47 -3.57 15.59
CA ASP A 126 -3.84 -4.17 14.32
C ASP A 126 -3.23 -3.32 13.18
N PRO A 127 -2.39 -3.90 12.31
CA PRO A 127 -1.84 -3.19 11.17
C PRO A 127 -2.94 -2.53 10.30
N ALA A 128 -4.10 -3.15 10.13
CA ALA A 128 -5.20 -2.58 9.34
C ALA A 128 -5.75 -1.28 9.95
N GLN A 129 -5.63 -1.08 11.27
CA GLN A 129 -6.01 0.18 11.92
C GLN A 129 -5.02 1.30 11.61
N LEU A 130 -3.73 1.00 11.41
CA LEU A 130 -2.74 2.02 11.04
C LEU A 130 -3.02 2.63 9.67
N ASP A 131 -3.45 1.79 8.73
CA ASP A 131 -3.79 2.21 7.37
C ASP A 131 -4.87 3.30 7.37
N GLN A 132 -5.88 3.18 8.25
CA GLN A 132 -6.95 4.17 8.41
C GLN A 132 -6.45 5.57 8.86
N LEU A 133 -5.30 5.66 9.52
CA LEU A 133 -4.77 6.94 10.01
C LEU A 133 -3.95 7.69 8.96
N LEU A 134 -3.61 7.02 7.85
CA LEU A 134 -2.80 7.56 6.77
C LEU A 134 -3.61 8.22 5.66
N HIS A 135 -4.93 8.00 5.66
CA HIS A 135 -5.85 8.53 4.66
C HIS A 135 -6.96 9.36 5.30
N PRO A 136 -7.54 10.33 4.56
CA PRO A 136 -8.76 10.99 5.01
C PRO A 136 -9.87 9.96 5.20
N MET A 137 -10.76 10.14 6.17
CA MET A 137 -11.86 9.21 6.47
C MET A 137 -13.19 9.95 6.50
N LEU A 138 -14.31 9.24 6.30
CA LEU A 138 -15.64 9.80 6.57
C LEU A 138 -15.74 10.17 8.06
N ASP A 139 -16.30 11.35 8.37
CA ASP A 139 -16.59 11.70 9.76
C ASP A 139 -17.59 10.70 10.36
N PRO A 140 -17.26 9.99 11.45
CA PRO A 140 -18.15 9.00 12.05
C PRO A 140 -19.45 9.61 12.61
N ASN A 141 -19.52 10.93 12.76
CA ASN A 141 -20.73 11.65 13.16
C ASN A 141 -21.54 12.19 11.98
N ALA A 142 -21.06 12.02 10.74
CA ALA A 142 -21.79 12.46 9.57
C ALA A 142 -22.94 11.50 9.24
N ASP A 143 -24.14 12.05 9.05
CA ASP A 143 -25.29 11.30 8.54
C ASP A 143 -25.22 11.23 7.01
N TYR A 144 -25.17 10.01 6.46
CA TYR A 144 -25.20 9.76 5.02
C TYR A 144 -25.97 8.48 4.68
N GLU A 145 -26.43 8.39 3.43
CA GLU A 145 -27.08 7.20 2.88
C GLU A 145 -26.18 6.59 1.80
N VAL A 146 -25.91 5.28 1.90
CA VAL A 146 -25.12 4.55 0.91
C VAL A 146 -25.94 4.38 -0.35
N ALA A 147 -25.42 4.86 -1.48
CA ALA A 147 -26.09 4.82 -2.77
C ALA A 147 -25.71 3.59 -3.61
N ALA A 148 -24.48 3.09 -3.44
CA ALA A 148 -23.99 1.86 -4.04
C ALA A 148 -22.77 1.34 -3.27
N GLU A 149 -22.43 0.07 -3.49
CA GLU A 149 -21.24 -0.56 -2.95
C GLU A 149 -20.39 -1.18 -4.09
N GLY A 150 -19.08 -1.14 -3.91
CA GLY A 150 -18.09 -1.79 -4.75
C GLY A 150 -16.98 -2.39 -3.91
N LEU A 151 -15.87 -2.74 -4.56
CA LEU A 151 -14.68 -3.27 -3.90
C LEU A 151 -13.87 -2.13 -3.26
N ASN A 152 -13.39 -2.35 -2.04
CA ASN A 152 -12.55 -1.42 -1.27
C ASN A 152 -11.10 -1.39 -1.77
N ALA A 153 -10.93 -0.98 -3.03
CA ALA A 153 -9.71 -1.13 -3.82
C ALA A 153 -8.49 -0.34 -3.31
N SER A 154 -8.71 0.87 -2.78
CA SER A 154 -7.65 1.67 -2.16
C SER A 154 -8.22 2.51 -1.01
N PRO A 155 -7.63 2.45 0.19
CA PRO A 155 -8.18 3.03 1.41
C PRO A 155 -8.33 4.56 1.37
N GLY A 156 -9.19 5.06 2.25
CA GLY A 156 -9.48 6.48 2.45
C GLY A 156 -10.80 6.93 1.84
N ALA A 157 -11.19 8.16 2.15
CA ALA A 157 -12.41 8.80 1.69
C ALA A 157 -12.10 10.07 0.88
N ALA A 158 -12.87 10.29 -0.19
CA ALA A 158 -12.76 11.45 -1.05
C ALA A 158 -14.14 11.97 -1.44
N SER A 159 -14.32 13.29 -1.37
CA SER A 159 -15.52 13.98 -1.83
C SER A 159 -15.16 14.94 -2.96
N GLY A 160 -15.90 14.89 -4.06
CA GLY A 160 -15.59 15.70 -5.22
C GLY A 160 -16.64 15.61 -6.32
N LYS A 161 -16.49 16.46 -7.33
CA LYS A 161 -17.36 16.47 -8.51
C LYS A 161 -17.05 15.32 -9.45
N ILE A 162 -18.07 14.67 -9.98
CA ILE A 162 -17.93 13.63 -11.01
C ILE A 162 -17.25 14.23 -12.25
N VAL A 163 -16.22 13.55 -12.75
CA VAL A 163 -15.61 13.73 -14.08
C VAL A 163 -15.50 12.38 -14.77
N LEU A 164 -15.74 12.34 -16.09
CA LEU A 164 -15.92 11.07 -16.83
C LEU A 164 -14.75 10.70 -17.76
N ASP A 165 -13.71 11.51 -17.80
CA ASP A 165 -12.51 11.28 -18.60
C ASP A 165 -11.27 11.90 -17.93
N ALA A 166 -10.11 11.30 -18.19
CA ALA A 166 -8.85 11.66 -17.54
C ALA A 166 -8.39 13.08 -17.88
N ASP A 167 -8.61 13.56 -19.11
CA ASP A 167 -8.25 14.92 -19.53
C ASP A 167 -9.03 15.97 -18.73
N THR A 168 -10.35 15.76 -18.57
CA THR A 168 -11.20 16.63 -17.76
C THR A 168 -10.80 16.56 -16.29
N ALA A 169 -10.42 15.38 -15.78
CA ALA A 169 -9.92 15.23 -14.41
C ALA A 169 -8.61 16.00 -14.20
N ALA A 170 -7.66 15.90 -15.12
CA ALA A 170 -6.39 16.63 -15.09
C ALA A 170 -6.62 18.14 -15.12
N GLN A 171 -7.48 18.63 -16.01
CA GLN A 171 -7.77 20.05 -16.13
C GLN A 171 -8.49 20.63 -14.91
N ARG A 172 -9.52 19.95 -14.41
CA ARG A 172 -10.38 20.47 -13.32
C ARG A 172 -9.78 20.21 -11.94
N GLY A 173 -9.10 19.08 -11.77
CA GLY A 173 -8.49 18.64 -10.51
C GLY A 173 -7.44 19.62 -9.94
N GLU A 174 -6.84 20.46 -10.79
CA GLU A 174 -5.95 21.54 -10.34
C GLU A 174 -6.66 22.65 -9.54
N THR A 175 -7.97 22.83 -9.76
CA THR A 175 -8.74 23.97 -9.23
C THR A 175 -9.88 23.58 -8.30
N GLU A 176 -10.37 22.35 -8.40
CA GLU A 176 -11.47 21.84 -7.59
C GLU A 176 -11.35 20.32 -7.34
N PRO A 177 -11.89 19.81 -6.22
CA PRO A 177 -11.89 18.38 -5.95
C PRO A 177 -12.80 17.64 -6.93
N VAL A 178 -12.24 16.65 -7.63
CA VAL A 178 -12.95 15.81 -8.60
C VAL A 178 -12.80 14.33 -8.27
N ILE A 179 -13.81 13.53 -8.63
CA ILE A 179 -13.79 12.07 -8.58
C ILE A 179 -13.83 11.56 -10.01
N LEU A 180 -12.80 10.83 -10.43
CA LEU A 180 -12.74 10.21 -11.76
C LEU A 180 -13.65 8.98 -11.77
N VAL A 181 -14.71 9.04 -12.55
CA VAL A 181 -15.69 7.96 -12.69
C VAL A 181 -15.57 7.35 -14.09
N GLY A 182 -15.15 6.10 -14.16
CA GLY A 182 -14.87 5.41 -15.42
C GLY A 182 -15.47 4.01 -15.47
N TRP A 183 -15.56 3.43 -16.67
CA TRP A 183 -15.91 2.00 -16.80
C TRP A 183 -14.76 1.15 -16.23
N GLU A 184 -13.56 1.43 -16.69
CA GLU A 184 -12.26 0.98 -16.21
C GLU A 184 -11.25 2.10 -16.46
N THR A 185 -10.04 1.99 -15.92
CA THR A 185 -8.92 2.91 -16.23
C THR A 185 -7.83 2.17 -17.00
N SER A 186 -7.08 2.86 -17.84
CA SER A 186 -5.90 2.37 -18.54
C SER A 186 -4.66 3.21 -18.21
N PRO A 187 -3.45 2.79 -18.64
CA PRO A 187 -2.23 3.60 -18.48
C PRO A 187 -2.33 5.01 -19.07
N ASP A 188 -3.17 5.21 -20.09
CA ASP A 188 -3.40 6.53 -20.69
C ASP A 188 -4.16 7.47 -19.74
N ASP A 189 -4.79 6.98 -18.67
CA ASP A 189 -5.58 7.78 -17.73
C ASP A 189 -4.78 8.32 -16.54
N ILE A 190 -3.47 8.01 -16.44
CA ILE A 190 -2.63 8.29 -15.26
C ILE A 190 -2.63 9.77 -14.87
N HIS A 191 -2.56 10.70 -15.84
CA HIS A 191 -2.58 12.14 -15.57
C HIS A 191 -3.87 12.58 -14.88
N GLY A 192 -5.01 12.03 -15.30
CA GLY A 192 -6.30 12.29 -14.67
C GLY A 192 -6.41 11.68 -13.27
N MET A 193 -5.88 10.46 -13.08
CA MET A 193 -5.85 9.78 -11.78
C MET A 193 -5.00 10.54 -10.76
N ILE A 194 -3.87 11.12 -11.19
CA ILE A 194 -3.00 11.96 -10.34
C ILE A 194 -3.77 13.21 -9.86
N ALA A 195 -4.56 13.83 -10.72
CA ALA A 195 -5.30 15.04 -10.39
C ALA A 195 -6.57 14.79 -9.56
N ALA A 196 -7.23 13.65 -9.74
CA ALA A 196 -8.47 13.32 -9.04
C ALA A 196 -8.27 13.07 -7.53
N GLN A 197 -9.24 13.41 -6.69
CA GLN A 197 -9.19 13.11 -5.25
C GLN A 197 -9.49 11.64 -4.94
N GLY A 198 -10.20 10.96 -5.84
CA GLY A 198 -10.51 9.54 -5.75
C GLY A 198 -11.02 9.00 -7.08
N ILE A 199 -11.04 7.67 -7.19
CA ILE A 199 -11.40 6.96 -8.42
C ILE A 199 -12.55 5.98 -8.13
N LEU A 200 -13.57 6.02 -8.97
CA LEU A 200 -14.70 5.09 -8.94
C LEU A 200 -14.81 4.39 -10.29
N THR A 201 -14.77 3.05 -10.31
CA THR A 201 -14.96 2.30 -11.56
C THR A 201 -16.17 1.37 -11.50
N ALA A 202 -16.87 1.25 -12.64
CA ALA A 202 -17.97 0.30 -12.78
C ALA A 202 -17.47 -1.15 -12.85
N HIS A 203 -16.28 -1.34 -13.41
CA HIS A 203 -15.63 -2.62 -13.60
C HIS A 203 -14.18 -2.59 -13.06
N GLY A 204 -13.64 -3.76 -12.72
CA GLY A 204 -12.28 -3.92 -12.19
C GLY A 204 -12.24 -4.42 -10.75
N GLY A 205 -11.25 -5.27 -10.45
CA GLY A 205 -11.03 -5.83 -9.12
C GLY A 205 -10.16 -4.95 -8.21
N MET A 206 -9.87 -5.45 -7.00
CA MET A 206 -8.93 -4.89 -6.00
C MET A 206 -7.50 -4.63 -6.50
N THR A 207 -7.21 -5.10 -7.70
CA THR A 207 -5.89 -5.26 -8.29
C THR A 207 -5.88 -4.86 -9.77
N SER A 208 -7.01 -4.31 -10.24
CA SER A 208 -7.13 -3.60 -11.51
C SER A 208 -6.16 -2.42 -11.59
N HIS A 209 -5.92 -1.92 -12.81
CA HIS A 209 -5.11 -0.71 -13.03
C HIS A 209 -5.51 0.43 -12.08
N ALA A 210 -6.82 0.70 -11.97
CA ALA A 210 -7.37 1.72 -11.08
C ALA A 210 -6.92 1.50 -9.64
N ALA A 211 -7.11 0.29 -9.12
CA ALA A 211 -6.80 -0.07 -7.74
C ALA A 211 -5.30 -0.01 -7.43
N VAL A 212 -4.45 -0.54 -8.31
CA VAL A 212 -2.99 -0.58 -8.12
C VAL A 212 -2.40 0.82 -8.14
N VAL A 213 -2.78 1.63 -9.12
CA VAL A 213 -2.27 3.00 -9.27
C VAL A 213 -2.80 3.87 -8.13
N ALA A 214 -4.10 3.78 -7.79
CA ALA A 214 -4.67 4.53 -6.67
C ALA A 214 -3.99 4.19 -5.34
N ARG A 215 -3.73 2.92 -5.09
CA ARG A 215 -3.04 2.45 -3.87
C ARG A 215 -1.58 2.89 -3.82
N GLY A 216 -0.91 2.90 -4.98
CA GLY A 216 0.44 3.47 -5.12
C GLY A 216 0.47 4.96 -4.73
N MET A 217 -0.53 5.72 -5.18
CA MET A 217 -0.68 7.16 -4.94
C MET A 217 -1.31 7.49 -3.57
N GLY A 218 -1.81 6.51 -2.83
CA GLY A 218 -2.56 6.72 -1.58
C GLY A 218 -3.91 7.43 -1.78
N LYS A 219 -4.51 7.29 -2.97
CA LYS A 219 -5.82 7.87 -3.30
C LYS A 219 -6.95 6.86 -3.04
N PRO A 220 -8.08 7.31 -2.48
CA PRO A 220 -9.29 6.49 -2.36
C PRO A 220 -9.75 5.90 -3.69
N CYS A 221 -10.02 4.60 -3.70
CA CYS A 221 -10.58 3.94 -4.88
C CYS A 221 -11.64 2.91 -4.49
N VAL A 222 -12.80 3.02 -5.14
CA VAL A 222 -13.84 1.99 -5.14
C VAL A 222 -13.89 1.41 -6.55
N ALA A 223 -13.55 0.13 -6.69
CA ALA A 223 -13.50 -0.54 -7.99
C ALA A 223 -14.66 -1.53 -8.15
N GLY A 224 -15.08 -1.79 -9.38
CA GLY A 224 -16.06 -2.86 -9.65
C GLY A 224 -17.44 -2.61 -9.03
N CYS A 225 -17.88 -1.35 -9.00
CA CYS A 225 -19.21 -0.98 -8.52
C CYS A 225 -20.28 -1.39 -9.56
N GLU A 226 -20.84 -2.60 -9.46
CA GLU A 226 -21.81 -3.13 -10.43
C GLU A 226 -23.08 -2.26 -10.60
N GLU A 227 -23.43 -1.51 -9.55
CA GLU A 227 -24.56 -0.58 -9.53
C GLU A 227 -24.26 0.77 -10.20
N LEU A 228 -23.05 0.95 -10.73
CA LEU A 228 -22.65 2.12 -11.53
C LEU A 228 -22.89 1.84 -13.02
N THR A 229 -23.71 2.68 -13.66
CA THR A 229 -23.86 2.72 -15.13
C THR A 229 -23.42 4.08 -15.66
N ILE A 230 -22.64 4.10 -16.74
CA ILE A 230 -22.09 5.33 -17.33
C ILE A 230 -22.68 5.52 -18.73
N ASP A 231 -23.28 6.69 -18.96
CA ASP A 231 -23.71 7.17 -20.28
C ASP A 231 -22.75 8.29 -20.72
N ALA A 232 -21.70 7.88 -21.44
CA ALA A 232 -20.66 8.79 -21.91
C ALA A 232 -21.18 9.81 -22.94
N GLU A 233 -22.18 9.44 -23.76
CA GLU A 233 -22.74 10.34 -24.78
C GLU A 233 -23.48 11.53 -24.15
N ASN A 234 -24.24 11.27 -23.08
CA ASN A 234 -24.99 12.31 -22.37
C ASN A 234 -24.27 12.89 -21.15
N ARG A 235 -23.05 12.40 -20.85
CA ARG A 235 -22.24 12.74 -19.66
C ARG A 235 -23.02 12.61 -18.36
N ARG A 236 -23.67 11.45 -18.19
CA ARG A 236 -24.46 11.10 -17.00
C ARG A 236 -24.02 9.77 -16.42
N VAL A 237 -24.21 9.61 -15.12
CA VAL A 237 -23.98 8.35 -14.42
C VAL A 237 -25.20 7.99 -13.59
N ARG A 238 -25.45 6.68 -13.46
CA ARG A 238 -26.43 6.14 -12.52
C ARG A 238 -25.69 5.37 -11.45
N ILE A 239 -25.91 5.73 -10.19
CA ILE A 239 -25.32 5.08 -9.02
C ILE A 239 -26.48 4.54 -8.18
N GLY A 240 -26.67 3.22 -8.19
CA GLY A 240 -27.86 2.59 -7.61
C GLY A 240 -29.14 3.15 -8.25
N SER A 241 -29.97 3.80 -7.45
CA SER A 241 -31.22 4.43 -7.92
C SER A 241 -31.10 5.89 -8.36
N HIS A 242 -29.92 6.51 -8.18
CA HIS A 242 -29.71 7.94 -8.40
C HIS A 242 -29.16 8.21 -9.81
N ASP A 243 -29.73 9.20 -10.51
CA ASP A 243 -29.31 9.63 -11.84
C ASP A 243 -28.63 11.01 -11.75
N LEU A 244 -27.33 11.05 -11.98
CA LEU A 244 -26.45 12.20 -11.77
C LEU A 244 -25.83 12.65 -13.09
N ALA A 245 -25.52 13.94 -13.18
CA ALA A 245 -24.76 14.52 -14.27
C ALA A 245 -23.28 14.68 -13.87
N GLU A 246 -22.41 14.76 -14.86
CA GLU A 246 -21.05 15.23 -14.62
C GLU A 246 -21.06 16.61 -13.91
N GLY A 247 -20.20 16.76 -12.91
CA GLY A 247 -20.14 17.95 -12.07
C GLY A 247 -20.97 17.87 -10.78
N ASP A 248 -21.90 16.92 -10.67
CA ASP A 248 -22.56 16.62 -9.40
C ASP A 248 -21.55 16.02 -8.41
N VAL A 249 -21.76 16.27 -7.12
CA VAL A 249 -20.84 15.85 -6.06
C VAL A 249 -21.19 14.44 -5.58
N ILE A 250 -20.17 13.61 -5.46
CA ILE A 250 -20.25 12.31 -4.78
C ILE A 250 -19.13 12.21 -3.75
N THR A 251 -19.32 11.31 -2.80
CA THR A 251 -18.27 10.90 -1.87
C THR A 251 -18.06 9.40 -1.98
N ILE A 252 -16.80 8.97 -2.00
CA ILE A 252 -16.42 7.56 -1.96
C ILE A 252 -15.60 7.28 -0.71
N ASP A 253 -15.76 6.09 -0.14
CA ASP A 253 -14.87 5.54 0.87
C ASP A 253 -14.30 4.23 0.33
N GLY A 254 -13.05 4.28 -0.11
CA GLY A 254 -12.33 3.14 -0.65
C GLY A 254 -11.80 2.19 0.42
N GLY A 255 -11.95 2.51 1.71
CA GLY A 255 -11.67 1.57 2.82
C GLY A 255 -12.82 0.60 3.06
N SER A 256 -14.07 1.05 2.95
CA SER A 256 -15.28 0.22 3.10
C SER A 256 -15.97 -0.13 1.78
N GLY A 257 -15.57 0.48 0.66
CA GLY A 257 -16.14 0.24 -0.67
C GLY A 257 -17.46 0.94 -0.93
N VAL A 258 -17.83 1.96 -0.14
CA VAL A 258 -19.15 2.61 -0.26
C VAL A 258 -19.09 3.86 -1.15
N VAL A 259 -20.19 4.11 -1.87
CA VAL A 259 -20.40 5.29 -2.69
C VAL A 259 -21.63 6.04 -2.18
N ILE A 260 -21.49 7.35 -1.98
CA ILE A 260 -22.48 8.23 -1.37
C ILE A 260 -22.79 9.37 -2.33
N VAL A 261 -24.07 9.68 -2.51
CA VAL A 261 -24.49 10.83 -3.32
C VAL A 261 -24.47 12.09 -2.46
N GLY A 262 -23.71 13.09 -2.90
CA GLY A 262 -23.50 14.35 -2.20
C GLY A 262 -22.21 14.41 -1.38
N PRO A 263 -21.90 15.59 -0.83
CA PRO A 263 -20.71 15.81 -0.01
C PRO A 263 -20.90 15.20 1.38
N VAL A 264 -19.85 14.58 1.91
CA VAL A 264 -19.74 14.16 3.31
C VAL A 264 -18.51 14.83 3.91
N GLU A 265 -18.61 15.25 5.17
CA GLU A 265 -17.48 15.83 5.89
C GLU A 265 -16.40 14.76 6.12
N LEU A 266 -15.15 15.11 5.84
CA LEU A 266 -14.01 14.21 5.94
C LEU A 266 -13.12 14.64 7.11
N VAL A 267 -12.62 13.65 7.85
CA VAL A 267 -11.60 13.85 8.88
C VAL A 267 -10.23 13.68 8.23
N ALA A 268 -9.34 14.66 8.46
CA ALA A 268 -7.98 14.63 7.93
C ALA A 268 -7.15 13.48 8.56
N PRO A 269 -6.14 12.94 7.83
CA PRO A 269 -5.21 11.96 8.38
C PRO A 269 -4.58 12.47 9.68
N GLN A 270 -4.51 11.62 10.70
CA GLN A 270 -3.93 11.97 11.99
C GLN A 270 -2.62 11.22 12.20
N ILE A 271 -1.55 11.71 11.57
CA ILE A 271 -0.19 11.37 11.99
C ILE A 271 0.09 12.21 13.24
N ASN A 272 -0.15 11.61 14.40
CA ASN A 272 0.00 12.27 15.70
C ASN A 272 1.23 11.73 16.47
N GLU A 273 1.54 12.36 17.60
CA GLU A 273 2.70 11.97 18.42
C GLU A 273 2.64 10.51 18.90
N ASP A 274 1.43 9.99 19.17
CA ASP A 274 1.24 8.59 19.59
C ASP A 274 1.58 7.61 18.46
N PHE A 275 1.22 7.95 17.21
CA PHE A 275 1.58 7.19 16.01
C PHE A 275 3.09 7.12 15.81
N GLU A 276 3.78 8.26 15.89
CA GLU A 276 5.24 8.30 15.79
C GLU A 276 5.92 7.51 16.92
N THR A 277 5.36 7.58 18.13
CA THR A 277 5.87 6.85 19.31
C THR A 277 5.79 5.34 19.11
N ILE A 278 4.64 4.82 18.67
CA ILE A 278 4.44 3.39 18.41
C ILE A 278 5.37 2.90 17.30
N LEU A 279 5.52 3.67 16.22
CA LEU A 279 6.46 3.31 15.15
C LEU A 279 7.93 3.41 15.57
N GLY A 280 8.26 4.36 16.45
CA GLY A 280 9.57 4.42 17.09
C GLY A 280 9.87 3.16 17.87
N TRP A 281 8.92 2.65 18.66
CA TRP A 281 9.07 1.37 19.35
C TRP A 281 9.13 0.19 18.38
N ALA A 282 8.34 0.20 17.30
CA ALA A 282 8.40 -0.83 16.27
C ALA A 282 9.81 -0.91 15.62
N ASP A 283 10.41 0.25 15.33
CA ASP A 283 11.77 0.33 14.78
C ASP A 283 12.85 -0.19 15.73
N GLU A 284 12.66 -0.09 17.04
CA GLU A 284 13.58 -0.66 18.05
C GLU A 284 13.64 -2.20 17.97
N HIS A 285 12.60 -2.86 17.47
CA HIS A 285 12.46 -4.32 17.51
C HIS A 285 12.57 -5.02 16.15
N ARG A 286 12.25 -4.35 15.04
CA ARG A 286 12.27 -5.00 13.72
C ARG A 286 13.69 -5.32 13.26
N ARG A 287 13.84 -6.47 12.60
CA ARG A 287 15.08 -6.86 11.90
C ARG A 287 15.08 -6.42 10.44
N LEU A 288 13.95 -6.64 9.75
CA LEU A 288 13.79 -6.24 8.35
C LEU A 288 13.94 -4.73 8.21
N GLN A 289 14.71 -4.29 7.23
CA GLN A 289 14.61 -2.92 6.75
C GLN A 289 13.32 -2.73 5.97
N VAL A 290 12.76 -1.52 6.03
CA VAL A 290 11.58 -1.16 5.23
C VAL A 290 12.00 -0.08 4.25
N ARG A 291 11.96 -0.41 2.96
CA ARG A 291 12.24 0.50 1.84
C ARG A 291 10.93 0.85 1.13
N ALA A 292 10.99 1.76 0.18
CA ALA A 292 9.83 2.14 -0.60
C ALA A 292 9.96 1.82 -2.10
N ASN A 293 8.82 1.60 -2.73
CA ASN A 293 8.65 1.61 -4.18
C ASN A 293 8.24 3.04 -4.55
N ALA A 294 9.14 3.81 -5.13
CA ALA A 294 8.90 5.21 -5.48
C ALA A 294 9.66 5.56 -6.75
N ASP A 295 8.96 6.20 -7.68
CA ASP A 295 9.44 6.42 -9.04
C ASP A 295 9.63 7.92 -9.34
N THR A 296 9.25 8.79 -8.40
CA THR A 296 9.35 10.25 -8.49
C THR A 296 10.05 10.84 -7.27
N PRO A 297 10.62 12.06 -7.37
CA PRO A 297 11.22 12.76 -6.22
C PRO A 297 10.24 12.98 -5.06
N ASP A 298 8.98 13.33 -5.38
CA ASP A 298 7.95 13.59 -4.37
C ASP A 298 7.56 12.31 -3.62
N ASP A 299 7.39 11.20 -4.34
CA ASP A 299 7.11 9.89 -3.72
C ASP A 299 8.28 9.43 -2.83
N ALA A 300 9.52 9.66 -3.28
CA ALA A 300 10.70 9.35 -2.50
C ALA A 300 10.75 10.20 -1.21
N ALA A 301 10.55 11.51 -1.31
CA ALA A 301 10.50 12.39 -0.14
C ALA A 301 9.40 11.96 0.84
N LYS A 302 8.20 11.63 0.33
CA LYS A 302 7.08 11.17 1.15
C LYS A 302 7.37 9.82 1.83
N ALA A 303 7.98 8.89 1.11
CA ALA A 303 8.41 7.62 1.68
C ALA A 303 9.41 7.81 2.82
N ARG A 304 10.37 8.74 2.66
CA ARG A 304 11.36 9.06 3.70
C ARG A 304 10.70 9.69 4.93
N GLU A 305 9.72 10.58 4.74
CA GLU A 305 8.90 11.14 5.84
C GLU A 305 8.23 10.03 6.66
N PHE A 306 7.73 8.99 6.00
CA PHE A 306 7.14 7.82 6.67
C PHE A 306 8.15 6.83 7.27
N GLY A 307 9.45 7.13 7.19
CA GLY A 307 10.52 6.34 7.78
C GLY A 307 11.10 5.25 6.87
N ALA A 308 10.93 5.35 5.55
CA ALA A 308 11.58 4.43 4.61
C ALA A 308 13.10 4.56 4.69
N GLN A 309 13.79 3.43 4.73
CA GLN A 309 15.25 3.32 4.82
C GLN A 309 15.90 3.18 3.43
N GLY A 310 15.32 3.84 2.42
CA GLY A 310 15.76 3.82 1.03
C GLY A 310 14.67 3.36 0.07
N ILE A 311 15.04 3.23 -1.21
CA ILE A 311 14.15 2.77 -2.29
C ILE A 311 14.51 1.34 -2.69
N GLY A 312 13.57 0.42 -2.58
CA GLY A 312 13.74 -0.98 -3.00
C GLY A 312 13.30 -1.24 -4.45
N LEU A 313 12.57 -0.31 -5.05
CA LEU A 313 12.19 -0.34 -6.47
C LEU A 313 11.84 1.07 -6.97
N CYS A 314 12.67 1.60 -7.87
CA CYS A 314 12.35 2.74 -8.73
C CYS A 314 12.18 2.23 -10.16
N ARG A 315 10.96 2.35 -10.70
CA ARG A 315 10.57 1.93 -12.05
C ARG A 315 10.86 3.03 -13.06
N THR A 316 11.68 2.71 -14.05
CA THR A 316 12.11 3.70 -15.05
C THR A 316 11.09 3.92 -16.15
N GLU A 317 10.22 2.95 -16.40
CA GLU A 317 9.15 3.06 -17.40
C GLU A 317 8.14 4.18 -17.12
N HIS A 318 7.82 4.44 -15.84
CA HIS A 318 6.92 5.55 -15.47
C HIS A 318 7.53 6.91 -15.81
N MET A 319 8.86 7.02 -15.77
CA MET A 319 9.58 8.23 -16.20
C MET A 319 9.47 8.47 -17.71
N PHE A 320 9.08 7.47 -18.50
CA PHE A 320 8.99 7.59 -19.96
C PHE A 320 7.57 7.90 -20.46
N MET A 321 6.54 7.72 -19.62
CA MET A 321 5.13 7.87 -20.00
C MET A 321 4.63 9.33 -19.97
N ALA A 322 5.41 10.28 -19.45
CA ALA A 322 5.02 11.69 -19.45
C ALA A 322 4.84 12.24 -20.89
N GLU A 323 3.83 13.09 -21.10
CA GLU A 323 3.39 13.59 -22.42
C GLU A 323 4.53 14.19 -23.25
N GLU A 324 5.46 14.90 -22.61
CA GLU A 324 6.61 15.52 -23.27
C GLU A 324 7.72 14.53 -23.66
N ARG A 325 7.76 13.35 -23.05
CA ARG A 325 8.83 12.34 -23.19
C ARG A 325 8.44 11.21 -24.13
N LEU A 326 7.16 10.84 -24.11
CA LEU A 326 6.60 9.78 -24.94
C LEU A 326 6.93 9.93 -26.44
N PRO A 327 6.91 11.14 -27.05
CA PRO A 327 7.34 11.32 -28.44
C PRO A 327 8.80 10.92 -28.71
N ILE A 328 9.71 11.16 -27.76
CA ILE A 328 11.14 10.82 -27.88
C ILE A 328 11.33 9.30 -27.74
N VAL A 329 10.59 8.68 -26.83
CA VAL A 329 10.57 7.21 -26.68
C VAL A 329 10.04 6.56 -27.95
N ARG A 330 8.97 7.10 -28.54
CA ARG A 330 8.45 6.65 -29.84
C ARG A 330 9.49 6.83 -30.95
N GLU A 331 10.25 7.93 -30.98
CA GLU A 331 11.37 8.11 -31.92
C GLU A 331 12.40 6.98 -31.80
N MET A 332 12.83 6.66 -30.57
CA MET A 332 13.73 5.53 -30.27
C MET A 332 13.16 4.20 -30.76
N ILE A 333 11.87 3.94 -30.51
CA ILE A 333 11.20 2.71 -30.95
C ILE A 333 11.08 2.66 -32.47
N MET A 334 10.91 3.78 -33.16
CA MET A 334 10.78 3.84 -34.61
C MET A 334 12.12 3.79 -35.36
N ALA A 335 13.25 3.90 -34.65
CA ALA A 335 14.60 3.89 -35.21
C ALA A 335 14.87 2.66 -36.10
N SER A 336 15.52 2.90 -37.23
CA SER A 336 15.83 1.89 -38.27
C SER A 336 17.11 1.11 -37.97
N GLY A 337 17.94 1.60 -37.05
CA GLY A 337 19.21 1.03 -36.64
C GLY A 337 19.71 1.64 -35.33
N GLU A 338 20.87 1.18 -34.86
CA GLU A 338 21.49 1.62 -33.61
C GLU A 338 21.81 3.12 -33.59
N ASP A 339 22.38 3.68 -34.66
CA ASP A 339 22.74 5.11 -34.71
C ASP A 339 21.51 6.03 -34.47
N GLU A 340 20.41 5.80 -35.21
CA GLU A 340 19.15 6.54 -35.03
C GLU A 340 18.55 6.34 -33.62
N ARG A 341 18.74 5.15 -33.03
CA ARG A 341 18.26 4.86 -31.68
C ARG A 341 19.07 5.63 -30.64
N ARG A 342 20.39 5.69 -30.79
CA ARG A 342 21.30 6.46 -29.92
C ARG A 342 20.98 7.96 -29.99
N ASP A 343 20.70 8.51 -31.17
CA ASP A 343 20.27 9.90 -31.32
C ASP A 343 18.99 10.23 -30.52
N ALA A 344 18.03 9.30 -30.47
CA ALA A 344 16.82 9.46 -29.67
C ALA A 344 17.09 9.28 -28.16
N LEU A 345 17.95 8.32 -27.80
CA LEU A 345 18.37 8.08 -26.41
C LEU A 345 19.16 9.26 -25.82
N ASP A 346 20.00 9.94 -26.61
CA ASP A 346 20.74 11.12 -26.17
C ASP A 346 19.81 12.29 -25.78
N LYS A 347 18.60 12.34 -26.34
CA LYS A 347 17.56 13.31 -25.95
C LYS A 347 16.88 12.92 -24.63
N LEU A 348 16.73 11.61 -24.36
CA LEU A 348 16.16 11.11 -23.11
C LEU A 348 17.12 11.21 -21.92
N LEU A 349 18.43 11.05 -22.17
CA LEU A 349 19.47 11.05 -21.17
C LEU A 349 19.40 12.22 -20.16
N PRO A 350 19.40 13.51 -20.57
CA PRO A 350 19.36 14.62 -19.63
C PRO A 350 18.04 14.70 -18.84
N ILE A 351 16.94 14.23 -19.42
CA ILE A 351 15.63 14.22 -18.77
C ILE A 351 15.64 13.17 -17.64
N GLN A 352 16.06 11.95 -17.96
CA GLN A 352 16.13 10.87 -16.98
C GLN A 352 17.18 11.13 -15.90
N GLN A 353 18.32 11.74 -16.26
CA GLN A 353 19.32 12.19 -15.28
C GLN A 353 18.68 13.15 -14.26
N SER A 354 17.88 14.12 -14.72
CA SER A 354 17.21 15.09 -13.83
C SER A 354 16.25 14.42 -12.85
N ASP A 355 15.52 13.38 -13.26
CA ASP A 355 14.63 12.66 -12.36
C ASP A 355 15.42 11.93 -11.27
N PHE A 356 16.51 11.24 -11.66
CA PHE A 356 17.37 10.55 -10.71
C PHE A 356 18.05 11.51 -9.75
N GLU A 357 18.48 12.70 -10.20
CA GLU A 357 19.01 13.73 -9.31
C GLU A 357 18.01 14.11 -8.21
N GLY A 358 16.74 14.33 -8.58
CA GLY A 358 15.69 14.64 -7.59
C GLY A 358 15.42 13.49 -6.62
N ILE A 359 15.38 12.24 -7.10
CA ILE A 359 15.21 11.05 -6.25
C ILE A 359 16.41 10.87 -5.31
N PHE A 360 17.62 11.08 -5.81
CA PHE A 360 18.86 10.93 -5.05
C PHE A 360 19.00 11.99 -3.96
N GLU A 361 18.61 13.23 -4.23
CA GLU A 361 18.54 14.28 -3.20
C GLU A 361 17.51 13.94 -2.11
N ALA A 362 16.33 13.47 -2.49
CA ALA A 362 15.30 13.03 -1.54
C ALA A 362 15.79 11.87 -0.66
N MET A 363 16.68 11.02 -1.17
CA MET A 363 17.22 9.82 -0.53
C MET A 363 18.69 9.93 -0.11
N ALA A 364 19.19 11.15 0.10
CA ALA A 364 20.57 11.40 0.52
C ALA A 364 20.99 10.49 1.71
N GLY A 365 22.11 9.80 1.54
CA GLY A 365 22.67 8.83 2.50
C GLY A 365 21.94 7.47 2.61
N LEU A 366 20.88 7.23 1.83
CA LEU A 366 20.11 5.98 1.83
C LEU A 366 20.27 5.23 0.49
N PRO A 367 20.09 3.90 0.47
CA PRO A 367 20.27 3.14 -0.75
C PRO A 367 19.08 3.28 -1.70
N VAL A 368 19.32 3.42 -3.00
CA VAL A 368 18.30 3.59 -4.04
C VAL A 368 18.44 2.51 -5.13
N THR A 369 17.43 1.62 -5.21
CA THR A 369 17.38 0.52 -6.19
C THR A 369 16.61 0.95 -7.43
N ILE A 370 17.29 1.01 -8.56
CA ILE A 370 16.72 1.41 -9.85
C ILE A 370 16.59 0.19 -10.74
N ARG A 371 15.37 -0.08 -11.18
CA ARG A 371 15.09 -1.14 -12.16
C ARG A 371 15.19 -0.58 -13.56
N LEU A 372 16.05 -1.20 -14.37
CA LEU A 372 16.17 -0.86 -15.79
C LEU A 372 14.87 -1.20 -16.55
N LEU A 373 14.74 -0.67 -17.76
CA LEU A 373 13.49 -0.75 -18.53
C LEU A 373 12.98 -2.19 -18.63
N ASP A 374 11.73 -2.37 -18.22
CA ASP A 374 11.06 -3.66 -18.13
C ASP A 374 9.98 -3.90 -19.19
N PRO A 375 9.03 -2.99 -19.49
CA PRO A 375 7.91 -3.31 -20.38
C PRO A 375 8.36 -3.54 -21.83
N PRO A 376 7.59 -4.33 -22.60
CA PRO A 376 7.80 -4.47 -24.04
C PRO A 376 7.52 -3.16 -24.77
N LEU A 377 8.25 -2.91 -25.86
CA LEU A 377 8.20 -1.61 -26.55
C LEU A 377 6.83 -1.24 -27.15
N HIS A 378 5.95 -2.20 -27.39
CA HIS A 378 4.63 -1.91 -27.93
C HIS A 378 3.74 -1.14 -26.95
N GLU A 379 4.01 -1.20 -25.63
CA GLU A 379 3.26 -0.44 -24.62
C GLU A 379 3.44 1.09 -24.75
N PHE A 380 4.50 1.56 -25.41
CA PHE A 380 4.72 3.00 -25.65
C PHE A 380 4.17 3.48 -27.01
N LEU A 381 3.69 2.57 -27.84
CA LEU A 381 3.13 2.88 -29.15
C LEU A 381 1.61 3.04 -29.06
N PRO A 382 1.01 3.91 -29.89
CA PRO A 382 -0.45 4.03 -29.92
C PRO A 382 -1.09 2.74 -30.46
N PRO A 383 -2.39 2.53 -30.23
CA PRO A 383 -3.16 1.46 -30.85
C PRO A 383 -2.99 1.43 -32.38
N LEU A 384 -3.16 0.25 -32.98
CA LEU A 384 -2.92 0.04 -34.42
C LEU A 384 -3.82 0.94 -35.30
N GLU A 385 -5.02 1.19 -34.83
CA GLU A 385 -6.04 2.04 -35.45
C GLU A 385 -5.62 3.51 -35.50
N GLU A 386 -4.78 3.93 -34.55
CA GLU A 386 -4.30 5.30 -34.38
C GLU A 386 -2.93 5.55 -35.03
N ALA A 387 -2.38 4.55 -35.72
CA ALA A 387 -1.11 4.67 -36.42
C ALA A 387 -1.13 5.83 -37.43
N THR A 388 -0.19 6.78 -37.26
CA THR A 388 -0.15 8.03 -38.05
C THR A 388 0.25 7.83 -39.51
N ASP A 389 1.01 6.76 -39.79
CA ASP A 389 1.46 6.39 -41.13
C ASP A 389 1.70 4.87 -41.26
N GLU A 390 2.03 4.41 -42.48
CA GLU A 390 2.23 2.99 -42.74
C GLU A 390 3.50 2.44 -42.07
N ARG A 391 4.54 3.26 -41.88
CA ARG A 391 5.77 2.83 -41.19
C ARG A 391 5.47 2.52 -39.73
N MET A 392 4.69 3.37 -39.06
CA MET A 392 4.21 3.15 -37.70
C MET A 392 3.31 1.92 -37.62
N ARG A 393 2.39 1.76 -38.57
CA ARG A 393 1.50 0.59 -38.64
C ARG A 393 2.30 -0.71 -38.76
N GLU A 394 3.32 -0.75 -39.61
CA GLU A 394 4.23 -1.90 -39.74
C GLU A 394 5.02 -2.15 -38.46
N ARG A 395 5.52 -1.09 -37.81
CA ARG A 395 6.28 -1.20 -36.56
C ARG A 395 5.43 -1.74 -35.41
N ILE A 396 4.22 -1.21 -35.21
CA ILE A 396 3.26 -1.70 -34.21
C ILE A 396 3.00 -3.19 -34.42
N LYS A 397 2.65 -3.61 -35.66
CA LYS A 397 2.41 -5.03 -35.98
C LYS A 397 3.64 -5.90 -35.71
N SER A 398 4.85 -5.39 -35.95
CA SER A 398 6.08 -6.15 -35.73
C SER A 398 6.44 -6.36 -34.26
N LEU A 399 6.01 -5.44 -33.38
CA LEU A 399 6.27 -5.48 -31.94
C LEU A 399 5.10 -6.07 -31.14
N GLN A 400 3.96 -6.29 -31.78
CA GLN A 400 2.79 -6.89 -31.16
C GLN A 400 3.05 -8.37 -30.83
N GLU A 401 2.79 -8.74 -29.58
CA GLU A 401 2.99 -10.10 -29.08
C GLU A 401 1.66 -10.68 -28.58
N SER A 402 1.51 -12.01 -28.68
CA SER A 402 0.29 -12.67 -28.19
C SER A 402 0.19 -12.67 -26.66
N ASN A 403 1.33 -12.70 -25.96
CA ASN A 403 1.40 -12.68 -24.50
C ASN A 403 2.53 -11.72 -24.06
N PRO A 404 2.27 -10.40 -24.01
CA PRO A 404 3.27 -9.37 -23.69
C PRO A 404 4.05 -9.63 -22.38
N MET A 405 3.37 -10.13 -21.35
CA MET A 405 3.97 -10.44 -20.05
C MET A 405 5.15 -11.43 -20.14
N LEU A 406 5.14 -12.36 -21.10
CA LEU A 406 6.20 -13.36 -21.30
C LEU A 406 7.09 -13.07 -22.51
N GLY A 407 6.95 -11.90 -23.13
CA GLY A 407 7.50 -11.56 -24.44
C GLY A 407 8.88 -10.91 -24.43
N THR A 408 9.10 -10.01 -25.38
CA THR A 408 10.38 -9.33 -25.64
C THR A 408 10.50 -8.08 -24.77
N ARG A 409 10.84 -8.32 -23.50
CA ARG A 409 10.86 -7.31 -22.44
C ARG A 409 12.02 -7.54 -21.46
N GLY A 410 12.23 -6.63 -20.51
CA GLY A 410 13.23 -6.73 -19.46
C GLY A 410 14.65 -7.03 -19.95
N CYS A 411 15.38 -7.95 -19.30
CA CYS A 411 16.75 -8.31 -19.66
C CYS A 411 16.91 -8.71 -21.14
N ARG A 412 15.88 -9.28 -21.77
CA ARG A 412 15.91 -9.71 -23.18
C ARG A 412 15.99 -8.49 -24.09
N LEU A 413 15.25 -7.44 -23.75
CA LEU A 413 15.30 -6.15 -24.43
C LEU A 413 16.71 -5.55 -24.32
N GLY A 414 17.26 -5.50 -23.11
CA GLY A 414 18.61 -4.97 -22.86
C GLY A 414 19.73 -5.77 -23.53
N LEU A 415 19.52 -7.06 -23.82
CA LEU A 415 20.47 -7.86 -24.60
C LEU A 415 20.33 -7.65 -26.11
N LEU A 416 19.13 -7.41 -26.61
CA LEU A 416 18.88 -7.14 -28.03
C LEU A 416 19.29 -5.74 -28.43
N TRP A 417 19.05 -4.76 -27.56
CA TRP A 417 19.32 -3.33 -27.77
C TRP A 417 20.05 -2.75 -26.54
N PRO A 418 21.34 -3.11 -26.35
CA PRO A 418 22.14 -2.70 -25.19
C PRO A 418 22.18 -1.20 -24.95
N GLU A 419 22.14 -0.39 -26.02
CA GLU A 419 22.23 1.07 -25.92
C GLU A 419 21.11 1.69 -25.07
N ILE A 420 19.96 1.01 -24.93
CA ILE A 420 18.88 1.45 -24.03
C ILE A 420 19.36 1.39 -22.58
N TYR A 421 19.95 0.27 -22.15
CA TYR A 421 20.45 0.11 -20.80
C TYR A 421 21.72 0.92 -20.58
N GLU A 422 22.57 1.09 -21.59
CA GLU A 422 23.72 2.00 -21.52
C GLU A 422 23.26 3.43 -21.20
N MET A 423 22.25 3.95 -21.90
CA MET A 423 21.71 5.29 -21.63
C MET A 423 21.21 5.42 -20.19
N GLN A 424 20.43 4.44 -19.70
CA GLN A 424 19.92 4.46 -18.32
C GLN A 424 21.05 4.43 -17.29
N VAL A 425 22.06 3.58 -17.50
CA VAL A 425 23.24 3.51 -16.60
C VAL A 425 24.01 4.83 -16.61
N ARG A 426 24.18 5.48 -17.78
CA ARG A 426 24.80 6.81 -17.85
C ARG A 426 24.02 7.84 -17.05
N ALA A 427 22.69 7.87 -17.21
CA ALA A 427 21.82 8.78 -16.47
C ALA A 427 21.97 8.61 -14.95
N ILE A 428 21.97 7.35 -14.49
CA ILE A 428 22.12 6.98 -13.07
C ILE A 428 23.46 7.47 -12.52
N ILE A 429 24.57 7.13 -13.18
CA ILE A 429 25.90 7.46 -12.66
C ILE A 429 26.14 8.98 -12.68
N ARG A 430 25.73 9.68 -13.76
CA ARG A 430 25.83 11.14 -13.81
C ARG A 430 25.02 11.84 -12.73
N ALA A 431 23.81 11.35 -12.46
CA ALA A 431 22.99 11.89 -11.38
C ALA A 431 23.65 11.69 -10.01
N ALA A 432 24.25 10.52 -9.76
CA ALA A 432 24.95 10.24 -8.51
C ALA A 432 26.16 11.17 -8.33
N VAL A 433 26.98 11.37 -9.38
CA VAL A 433 28.10 12.32 -9.36
C VAL A 433 27.59 13.74 -9.08
N ALA A 434 26.57 14.19 -9.79
CA ALA A 434 26.03 15.55 -9.64
C ALA A 434 25.52 15.80 -8.22
N VAL A 435 24.81 14.84 -7.62
CA VAL A 435 24.31 14.97 -6.25
C VAL A 435 25.44 14.90 -5.23
N GLU A 436 26.45 14.06 -5.43
CA GLU A 436 27.64 14.01 -4.56
C GLU A 436 28.38 15.35 -4.58
N GLU A 437 28.62 15.92 -5.76
CA GLU A 437 29.26 17.23 -5.91
C GLU A 437 28.45 18.37 -5.27
N ARG A 438 27.12 18.30 -5.32
CA ARG A 438 26.23 19.31 -4.72
C ARG A 438 26.10 19.19 -3.20
N THR A 439 26.03 17.97 -2.68
CA THR A 439 25.55 17.71 -1.30
C THR A 439 26.56 16.98 -0.42
N GLY A 440 27.47 16.18 -1.00
CA GLY A 440 28.38 15.29 -0.28
C GLY A 440 27.69 14.09 0.40
N GLU A 441 26.43 13.81 0.05
CA GLU A 441 25.62 12.73 0.63
C GLU A 441 24.88 11.95 -0.46
N ALA A 442 25.52 11.63 -1.58
CA ALA A 442 24.89 10.83 -2.62
C ALA A 442 24.42 9.47 -2.07
N PRO A 443 23.29 8.95 -2.59
CA PRO A 443 22.76 7.66 -2.16
C PRO A 443 23.65 6.50 -2.60
N LEU A 444 23.50 5.36 -1.92
CA LEU A 444 24.09 4.11 -2.40
C LEU A 444 23.28 3.59 -3.60
N VAL A 445 23.87 3.62 -4.78
CA VAL A 445 23.21 3.24 -6.04
C VAL A 445 23.16 1.72 -6.20
N GLU A 446 21.97 1.19 -6.49
CA GLU A 446 21.76 -0.23 -6.77
C GLU A 446 21.05 -0.38 -8.13
N ILE A 447 21.73 -0.96 -9.12
CA ILE A 447 21.21 -1.14 -10.49
C ILE A 447 20.66 -2.56 -10.64
N MET A 448 19.37 -2.68 -10.94
CA MET A 448 18.64 -3.95 -10.97
C MET A 448 18.17 -4.32 -12.37
N HIS A 449 18.52 -5.53 -12.80
CA HIS A 449 18.07 -6.10 -14.07
C HIS A 449 16.76 -6.89 -13.90
N PRO A 450 15.69 -6.57 -14.65
CA PRO A 450 14.43 -7.31 -14.61
C PRO A 450 14.46 -8.58 -15.47
N LEU A 451 13.58 -9.52 -15.17
CA LEU A 451 13.18 -10.71 -15.94
C LEU A 451 14.30 -11.72 -16.24
N VAL A 452 15.38 -11.71 -15.45
CA VAL A 452 16.49 -12.66 -15.60
C VAL A 452 16.02 -14.08 -15.32
N GLY A 453 16.29 -14.99 -16.25
CA GLY A 453 16.03 -16.43 -16.09
C GLY A 453 17.30 -17.27 -16.05
N PHE A 454 18.41 -16.79 -16.64
CA PHE A 454 19.68 -17.50 -16.80
C PHE A 454 20.86 -16.67 -16.30
N ALA A 455 21.85 -17.32 -15.69
CA ALA A 455 23.05 -16.64 -15.19
C ALA A 455 23.81 -15.88 -16.30
N GLU A 456 23.87 -16.44 -17.51
CA GLU A 456 24.53 -15.80 -18.66
C GLU A 456 23.84 -14.50 -19.11
N GLU A 457 22.52 -14.37 -18.93
CA GLU A 457 21.81 -13.11 -19.21
C GLU A 457 22.33 -12.01 -18.28
N LEU A 458 22.37 -12.30 -16.98
CA LEU A 458 22.88 -11.36 -15.99
C LEU A 458 24.38 -11.09 -16.15
N HIS A 459 25.19 -12.11 -16.46
CA HIS A 459 26.63 -11.96 -16.68
C HIS A 459 26.93 -10.91 -17.75
N ARG A 460 26.27 -11.01 -18.91
CA ARG A 460 26.45 -10.08 -20.04
C ARG A 460 25.97 -8.69 -19.72
N LEU A 461 24.78 -8.58 -19.13
CA LEU A 461 24.20 -7.29 -18.78
C LEU A 461 25.02 -6.57 -17.71
N ARG A 462 25.50 -7.30 -16.68
CA ARG A 462 26.44 -6.76 -15.70
C ARG A 462 27.70 -6.23 -16.36
N ALA A 463 28.26 -6.93 -17.35
CA ALA A 463 29.45 -6.46 -18.06
C ALA A 463 29.18 -5.14 -18.80
N ILE A 464 28.01 -5.00 -19.44
CA ILE A 464 27.57 -3.75 -20.10
C ILE A 464 27.40 -2.63 -19.07
N THR A 465 26.73 -2.90 -17.94
CA THR A 465 26.53 -1.93 -16.87
C THR A 465 27.86 -1.42 -16.33
N ILE A 466 28.80 -2.33 -16.02
CA ILE A 466 30.09 -1.95 -15.44
C ILE A 466 30.92 -1.13 -16.45
N ALA A 467 30.98 -1.57 -17.71
CA ALA A 467 31.71 -0.84 -18.74
C ALA A 467 31.14 0.58 -18.91
N THR A 468 29.82 0.71 -18.98
CA THR A 468 29.14 2.00 -19.15
C THR A 468 29.32 2.91 -17.94
N ALA A 469 29.19 2.36 -16.73
CA ALA A 469 29.35 3.15 -15.51
C ALA A 469 30.77 3.69 -15.38
N ASN A 470 31.79 2.86 -15.64
CA ASN A 470 33.19 3.26 -15.58
C ASN A 470 33.57 4.30 -16.66
N GLU A 471 32.88 4.33 -17.80
CA GLU A 471 33.05 5.40 -18.79
C GLU A 471 32.60 6.77 -18.29
N GLU A 472 31.62 6.81 -17.36
CA GLU A 472 31.09 8.04 -16.79
C GLU A 472 31.84 8.44 -15.50
N SER A 473 32.07 7.50 -14.59
CA SER A 473 32.88 7.72 -13.39
C SER A 473 33.33 6.40 -12.77
N GLU A 474 34.62 6.29 -12.45
CA GLU A 474 35.18 5.18 -11.67
C GLU A 474 35.06 5.40 -10.14
N GLU A 475 34.64 6.60 -9.71
CA GLU A 475 34.59 6.97 -8.28
C GLU A 475 33.26 6.61 -7.61
N VAL A 476 32.19 6.45 -8.40
CA VAL A 476 30.87 6.11 -7.87
C VAL A 476 30.83 4.62 -7.50
N GLU A 477 30.61 4.33 -6.22
CA GLU A 477 30.32 2.97 -5.77
C GLU A 477 28.86 2.60 -6.08
N TYR A 478 28.64 1.47 -6.73
CA TYR A 478 27.31 0.94 -7.03
C TYR A 478 27.28 -0.59 -6.96
N LEU A 479 26.09 -1.15 -6.74
CA LEU A 479 25.84 -2.59 -6.80
C LEU A 479 25.06 -2.94 -8.07
N VAL A 480 25.33 -4.12 -8.64
CA VAL A 480 24.55 -4.67 -9.75
C VAL A 480 23.85 -5.95 -9.31
N GLY A 481 22.53 -5.93 -9.31
CA GLY A 481 21.69 -7.03 -8.90
C GLY A 481 20.64 -7.40 -9.93
N THR A 482 19.72 -8.27 -9.51
CA THR A 482 18.66 -8.77 -10.37
C THR A 482 17.35 -8.92 -9.62
N MET A 483 16.26 -8.78 -10.36
CA MET A 483 14.96 -9.23 -9.89
C MET A 483 14.88 -10.76 -9.98
N ILE A 484 14.34 -11.40 -8.95
CA ILE A 484 14.01 -12.83 -8.91
C ILE A 484 12.50 -12.96 -9.03
N GLU A 485 12.04 -13.09 -10.26
CA GLU A 485 10.61 -13.06 -10.60
C GLU A 485 10.17 -14.15 -11.58
N LEU A 486 11.09 -15.04 -11.94
CA LEU A 486 10.81 -16.24 -12.72
C LEU A 486 11.07 -17.50 -11.89
N PRO A 487 10.24 -18.56 -12.01
CA PRO A 487 10.46 -19.82 -11.30
C PRO A 487 11.84 -20.40 -11.62
N ARG A 488 12.32 -20.27 -12.87
CA ARG A 488 13.67 -20.71 -13.24
C ARG A 488 14.75 -19.98 -12.44
N ALA A 489 14.61 -18.66 -12.24
CA ALA A 489 15.56 -17.87 -11.48
C ALA A 489 15.62 -18.33 -10.02
N CYS A 490 14.47 -18.66 -9.42
CA CYS A 490 14.42 -19.24 -8.08
C CYS A 490 15.13 -20.61 -8.03
N ILE A 491 14.83 -21.48 -8.99
CA ILE A 491 15.39 -22.83 -9.06
C ILE A 491 16.90 -22.82 -9.37
N ARG A 492 17.46 -21.82 -10.05
CA ARG A 492 18.91 -21.72 -10.34
C ARG A 492 19.55 -20.48 -9.71
N ALA A 493 19.03 -20.04 -8.55
CA ALA A 493 19.54 -18.87 -7.86
C ALA A 493 21.02 -19.00 -7.45
N ASP A 494 21.52 -20.24 -7.28
CA ASP A 494 22.93 -20.55 -7.07
C ASP A 494 23.84 -20.03 -8.19
N GLU A 495 23.44 -20.22 -9.46
CA GLU A 495 24.19 -19.75 -10.63
C GLU A 495 24.08 -18.24 -10.79
N ILE A 496 22.89 -17.69 -10.55
CA ILE A 496 22.64 -16.24 -10.73
C ILE A 496 23.39 -15.42 -9.67
N ALA A 497 23.52 -15.94 -8.44
CA ALA A 497 24.24 -15.29 -7.34
C ALA A 497 25.75 -15.10 -7.61
N GLU A 498 26.34 -15.85 -8.56
CA GLU A 498 27.73 -15.63 -9.00
C GLU A 498 27.92 -14.26 -9.66
N HIS A 499 26.85 -13.67 -10.20
CA HIS A 499 26.87 -12.41 -10.93
C HIS A 499 26.04 -11.29 -10.27
N ALA A 500 25.17 -11.62 -9.31
CA ALA A 500 24.35 -10.64 -8.61
C ALA A 500 24.97 -10.19 -7.29
N ASP A 501 24.96 -8.89 -6.99
CA ASP A 501 25.32 -8.35 -5.68
C ASP A 501 24.13 -8.38 -4.70
N PHE A 502 22.90 -8.38 -5.23
CA PHE A 502 21.67 -8.50 -4.47
C PHE A 502 20.55 -9.14 -5.30
N PHE A 503 19.55 -9.68 -4.60
CA PHE A 503 18.28 -10.12 -5.17
C PHE A 503 17.12 -9.25 -4.69
N SER A 504 16.18 -8.96 -5.57
CA SER A 504 14.87 -8.43 -5.21
C SER A 504 13.78 -9.35 -5.75
N PHE A 505 12.92 -9.90 -4.90
CA PHE A 505 11.81 -10.73 -5.36
C PHE A 505 10.71 -9.85 -5.98
N GLY A 506 10.51 -10.00 -7.29
CA GLY A 506 9.38 -9.45 -8.03
C GLY A 506 8.18 -10.39 -7.91
N THR A 507 7.52 -10.37 -6.76
CA THR A 507 6.52 -11.41 -6.41
C THR A 507 5.24 -11.32 -7.23
N ASN A 508 4.94 -10.18 -7.87
CA ASN A 508 3.81 -10.07 -8.80
C ASN A 508 4.02 -11.01 -10.00
N ASP A 509 5.11 -10.83 -10.75
CA ASP A 509 5.47 -11.68 -11.88
C ASP A 509 5.80 -13.12 -11.47
N LEU A 510 6.42 -13.32 -10.31
CA LEU A 510 6.68 -14.66 -9.78
C LEU A 510 5.37 -15.40 -9.51
N THR A 511 4.36 -14.73 -8.95
CA THR A 511 3.03 -15.34 -8.70
C THR A 511 2.35 -15.66 -10.02
N GLN A 512 2.35 -14.73 -10.97
CA GLN A 512 1.76 -14.95 -12.30
C GLN A 512 2.34 -16.18 -12.98
N THR A 513 3.68 -16.29 -13.01
CA THR A 513 4.37 -17.39 -13.67
C THR A 513 4.33 -18.72 -12.91
N THR A 514 4.21 -18.68 -11.58
CA THR A 514 4.09 -19.89 -10.74
C THR A 514 2.71 -20.51 -10.85
N LEU A 515 1.66 -19.68 -10.79
CA LEU A 515 0.27 -20.13 -10.85
C LEU A 515 -0.25 -20.28 -12.29
N GLY A 516 0.43 -19.68 -13.26
CA GLY A 516 -0.04 -19.60 -14.64
C GLY A 516 -1.22 -18.63 -14.78
N PHE A 517 -1.27 -17.61 -13.93
CA PHE A 517 -2.32 -16.59 -13.91
C PHE A 517 -1.79 -15.33 -14.58
N SER A 518 -2.40 -14.93 -15.69
CA SER A 518 -2.34 -13.53 -16.11
C SER A 518 -3.16 -12.74 -15.11
N ARG A 519 -2.54 -11.76 -14.45
CA ARG A 519 -3.18 -11.02 -13.35
C ARG A 519 -4.49 -10.38 -13.82
N ASP A 520 -4.42 -9.61 -14.90
CA ASP A 520 -5.56 -8.88 -15.47
C ASP A 520 -6.68 -9.84 -15.90
N ASP A 521 -6.33 -10.97 -16.51
CA ASP A 521 -7.31 -11.96 -16.95
C ASP A 521 -7.93 -12.75 -15.80
N ALA A 522 -7.13 -13.12 -14.79
CA ALA A 522 -7.61 -13.91 -13.66
C ALA A 522 -8.65 -13.13 -12.87
N GLU A 523 -8.34 -11.88 -12.56
CA GLU A 523 -9.19 -10.97 -11.82
C GLU A 523 -10.49 -10.67 -12.55
N GLY A 524 -10.42 -10.39 -13.86
CA GLY A 524 -11.60 -10.06 -14.66
C GLY A 524 -12.50 -11.24 -15.03
N LYS A 525 -12.09 -12.49 -14.75
CA LYS A 525 -12.81 -13.68 -15.27
C LYS A 525 -13.19 -14.73 -14.21
N PHE A 526 -12.24 -15.18 -13.39
CA PHE A 526 -12.48 -16.39 -12.56
C PHE A 526 -12.05 -16.27 -11.09
N LEU A 527 -11.21 -15.29 -10.73
CA LEU A 527 -10.62 -15.22 -9.40
C LEU A 527 -11.67 -15.05 -8.30
N THR A 528 -12.67 -14.18 -8.50
CA THR A 528 -13.80 -14.02 -7.58
C THR A 528 -14.50 -15.35 -7.31
N ARG A 529 -14.74 -16.14 -8.35
CA ARG A 529 -15.38 -17.44 -8.22
C ARG A 529 -14.52 -18.44 -7.43
N TYR A 530 -13.20 -18.39 -7.59
CA TYR A 530 -12.29 -19.25 -6.83
C TYR A 530 -12.31 -18.93 -5.33
N LEU A 531 -12.46 -17.65 -4.97
CA LEU A 531 -12.60 -17.21 -3.58
C LEU A 531 -13.95 -17.65 -3.00
N GLU A 532 -15.05 -17.45 -3.73
CA GLU A 532 -16.39 -17.87 -3.32
C GLU A 532 -16.53 -19.39 -3.12
N ASP A 533 -15.93 -20.17 -4.03
CA ASP A 533 -15.96 -21.63 -3.98
C ASP A 533 -14.94 -22.22 -2.98
N GLY A 534 -14.10 -21.37 -2.37
CA GLY A 534 -13.04 -21.80 -1.44
C GLY A 534 -11.91 -22.59 -2.10
N VAL A 535 -11.70 -22.41 -3.41
CA VAL A 535 -10.52 -22.94 -4.12
C VAL A 535 -9.26 -22.19 -3.68
N LEU A 536 -9.39 -20.88 -3.48
CA LEU A 536 -8.40 -20.01 -2.87
C LEU A 536 -9.01 -19.38 -1.62
N GLU A 537 -8.23 -19.32 -0.54
CA GLU A 537 -8.68 -18.63 0.68
C GLU A 537 -8.53 -17.10 0.56
N ARG A 538 -7.56 -16.65 -0.25
CA ARG A 538 -7.20 -15.24 -0.44
C ARG A 538 -6.71 -14.99 -1.86
N ASN A 539 -6.77 -13.74 -2.31
CA ASN A 539 -6.20 -13.32 -3.59
C ASN A 539 -4.65 -13.44 -3.51
N PRO A 540 -4.01 -14.29 -4.36
CA PRO A 540 -2.57 -14.52 -4.31
C PRO A 540 -1.72 -13.33 -4.79
N PHE A 541 -2.35 -12.30 -5.38
CA PHE A 541 -1.69 -11.04 -5.75
C PHE A 541 -1.77 -9.96 -4.66
N GLU A 542 -2.53 -10.22 -3.59
CA GLU A 542 -2.62 -9.34 -2.42
C GLU A 542 -1.87 -9.93 -1.23
N THR A 543 -2.13 -11.21 -0.93
CA THR A 543 -1.43 -11.98 0.10
C THR A 543 -0.57 -13.03 -0.60
N LEU A 544 0.72 -13.07 -0.26
CA LEU A 544 1.65 -14.03 -0.85
C LEU A 544 1.17 -15.48 -0.62
N ASP A 545 1.11 -16.27 -1.70
CA ASP A 545 0.95 -17.72 -1.58
C ASP A 545 2.22 -18.33 -0.96
N GLN A 546 2.20 -18.53 0.34
CA GLN A 546 3.34 -19.04 1.10
C GLN A 546 3.70 -20.48 0.76
N SER A 547 2.75 -21.26 0.24
CA SER A 547 2.90 -22.71 0.02
C SER A 547 3.32 -23.08 -1.40
N GLY A 548 3.13 -22.20 -2.38
CA GLY A 548 3.64 -22.37 -3.74
C GLY A 548 4.72 -21.34 -4.06
N VAL A 549 4.34 -20.06 -4.18
CA VAL A 549 5.29 -18.97 -4.47
C VAL A 549 6.35 -18.84 -3.37
N GLY A 550 5.95 -18.96 -2.11
CA GLY A 550 6.86 -18.94 -0.96
C GLY A 550 7.87 -20.09 -0.93
N ASP A 551 7.53 -21.26 -1.48
CA ASP A 551 8.47 -22.37 -1.64
C ASP A 551 9.57 -22.04 -2.65
N LEU A 552 9.22 -21.38 -3.76
CA LEU A 552 10.21 -20.88 -4.72
C LEU A 552 11.12 -19.82 -4.11
N MET A 553 10.56 -18.88 -3.33
CA MET A 553 11.36 -17.90 -2.59
C MET A 553 12.33 -18.58 -1.62
N ARG A 554 11.89 -19.59 -0.87
CA ARG A 554 12.76 -20.34 0.05
C ARG A 554 13.92 -21.02 -0.69
N ILE A 555 13.64 -21.66 -1.82
CA ILE A 555 14.67 -22.27 -2.67
C ILE A 555 15.69 -21.22 -3.14
N ALA A 556 15.21 -20.07 -3.59
CA ALA A 556 16.06 -18.98 -4.07
C ALA A 556 16.95 -18.42 -2.96
N VAL A 557 16.41 -18.23 -1.75
CA VAL A 557 17.17 -17.78 -0.57
C VAL A 557 18.25 -18.79 -0.20
N GLU A 558 17.89 -20.07 -0.05
CA GLU A 558 18.84 -21.14 0.30
C GLU A 558 20.00 -21.22 -0.72
N ARG A 559 19.66 -21.27 -2.01
CA ARG A 559 20.64 -21.41 -3.09
C ARG A 559 21.49 -20.17 -3.29
N GLY A 560 20.90 -18.99 -3.29
CA GLY A 560 21.65 -17.73 -3.40
C GLY A 560 22.66 -17.61 -2.27
N ARG A 561 22.26 -17.87 -1.02
CA ARG A 561 23.16 -17.82 0.15
C ARG A 561 24.20 -18.94 0.16
N SER A 562 23.91 -20.10 -0.44
CA SER A 562 24.91 -21.16 -0.60
C SER A 562 26.08 -20.79 -1.52
N THR A 563 25.85 -19.87 -2.46
CA THR A 563 26.90 -19.33 -3.35
C THR A 563 27.55 -18.09 -2.74
N LYS A 564 26.74 -17.17 -2.19
CA LYS A 564 27.19 -15.92 -1.60
C LYS A 564 26.43 -15.67 -0.29
N GLU A 565 27.07 -16.02 0.83
CA GLU A 565 26.45 -16.03 2.18
C GLU A 565 25.77 -14.70 2.54
N ASP A 566 26.47 -13.59 2.30
CA ASP A 566 26.03 -12.23 2.64
C ASP A 566 25.31 -11.52 1.49
N ILE A 567 24.78 -12.25 0.49
CA ILE A 567 24.02 -11.61 -0.59
C ILE A 567 22.76 -10.94 -0.02
N LYS A 568 22.61 -9.66 -0.30
CA LYS A 568 21.43 -8.89 0.11
C LYS A 568 20.20 -9.39 -0.64
N MET A 569 19.12 -9.67 0.06
CA MET A 569 17.86 -10.14 -0.51
C MET A 569 16.69 -9.33 0.04
N GLY A 570 15.86 -8.79 -0.85
CA GLY A 570 14.60 -8.16 -0.46
C GLY A 570 13.44 -8.56 -1.36
N ILE A 571 12.29 -7.97 -1.09
CA ILE A 571 11.06 -8.13 -1.89
C ILE A 571 10.53 -6.75 -2.27
N CYS A 572 10.01 -6.62 -3.49
CA CYS A 572 9.29 -5.44 -3.94
C CYS A 572 7.92 -5.82 -4.51
N GLY A 573 7.01 -4.86 -4.55
CA GLY A 573 5.62 -5.06 -4.98
C GLY A 573 4.62 -5.02 -3.83
N GLU A 574 3.38 -5.45 -4.11
CA GLU A 574 2.25 -5.31 -3.18
C GLU A 574 2.42 -6.15 -1.90
N HIS A 575 2.99 -7.35 -2.03
CA HIS A 575 3.26 -8.23 -0.91
C HIS A 575 4.25 -7.63 0.10
N GLY A 576 5.12 -6.70 -0.33
CA GLY A 576 6.09 -6.04 0.55
C GLY A 576 5.46 -5.15 1.63
N GLY A 577 4.18 -4.81 1.50
CA GLY A 577 3.42 -4.05 2.51
C GLY A 577 2.30 -4.84 3.17
N GLU A 578 2.11 -6.13 2.84
CA GLU A 578 1.02 -6.94 3.40
C GLU A 578 1.52 -7.67 4.66
N PRO A 579 0.87 -7.51 5.84
CA PRO A 579 1.44 -7.98 7.10
C PRO A 579 1.83 -9.47 7.16
N ALA A 580 1.00 -10.38 6.62
CA ALA A 580 1.31 -11.81 6.63
C ALA A 580 2.49 -12.14 5.71
N SER A 581 2.59 -11.45 4.56
CA SER A 581 3.68 -11.56 3.60
C SER A 581 4.99 -10.98 4.17
N VAL A 582 4.92 -9.86 4.88
CA VAL A 582 6.07 -9.27 5.60
C VAL A 582 6.59 -10.23 6.67
N ALA A 583 5.69 -10.81 7.47
CA ALA A 583 6.05 -11.82 8.47
C ALA A 583 6.70 -13.06 7.84
N PHE A 584 6.17 -13.53 6.70
CA PHE A 584 6.79 -14.62 5.94
C PHE A 584 8.20 -14.26 5.45
N CYS A 585 8.39 -13.06 4.91
CA CYS A 585 9.70 -12.56 4.47
C CYS A 585 10.69 -12.45 5.64
N HIS A 586 10.21 -12.03 6.82
CA HIS A 586 11.02 -12.01 8.03
C HIS A 586 11.52 -13.41 8.39
N GLY A 587 10.63 -14.41 8.40
CA GLY A 587 10.96 -15.80 8.72
C GLY A 587 11.83 -16.49 7.67
N LEU A 588 11.77 -16.07 6.39
CA LEU A 588 12.73 -16.48 5.36
C LEU A 588 14.12 -15.86 5.55
N GLY A 589 14.24 -14.86 6.42
CA GLY A 589 15.50 -14.18 6.66
C GLY A 589 15.87 -13.18 5.56
N LEU A 590 14.91 -12.60 4.82
CA LEU A 590 15.20 -11.48 3.91
C LEU A 590 15.79 -10.30 4.68
N ASP A 591 16.50 -9.41 4.00
CA ASP A 591 17.13 -8.22 4.58
C ASP A 591 16.19 -7.01 4.60
N TYR A 592 15.30 -6.91 3.62
CA TYR A 592 14.33 -5.82 3.54
C TYR A 592 13.02 -6.20 2.82
N VAL A 593 11.98 -5.44 3.11
CA VAL A 593 10.74 -5.39 2.33
C VAL A 593 10.58 -4.00 1.70
N SER A 594 9.92 -3.91 0.55
CA SER A 594 9.71 -2.64 -0.17
C SER A 594 8.27 -2.51 -0.68
N CYS A 595 7.57 -1.47 -0.25
CA CYS A 595 6.15 -1.22 -0.52
C CYS A 595 5.89 0.22 -0.98
N SER A 596 4.66 0.57 -1.39
CA SER A 596 4.33 1.96 -1.71
C SER A 596 4.55 2.89 -0.49
N PRO A 597 4.78 4.21 -0.70
CA PRO A 597 5.12 5.14 0.38
C PRO A 597 4.15 5.10 1.56
N TYR A 598 2.85 5.11 1.29
CA TYR A 598 1.80 5.06 2.32
C TYR A 598 1.74 3.72 3.07
N ARG A 599 2.32 2.64 2.54
CA ARG A 599 2.39 1.34 3.24
C ARG A 599 3.65 1.17 4.07
N VAL A 600 4.58 2.13 4.05
CA VAL A 600 5.83 2.08 4.85
C VAL A 600 5.55 1.96 6.35
N PRO A 601 4.64 2.76 6.96
CA PRO A 601 4.32 2.62 8.38
C PRO A 601 3.75 1.23 8.74
N LEU A 602 2.87 0.73 7.87
CA LEU A 602 2.27 -0.60 8.00
C LEU A 602 3.33 -1.71 7.97
N ALA A 603 4.25 -1.64 7.00
CA ALA A 603 5.34 -2.59 6.86
C ALA A 603 6.33 -2.52 8.05
N ARG A 604 6.60 -1.33 8.60
CA ARG A 604 7.42 -1.14 9.81
C ARG A 604 6.80 -1.85 11.01
N LEU A 605 5.51 -1.63 11.24
CA LEU A 605 4.78 -2.29 12.32
C LEU A 605 4.75 -3.81 12.13
N ALA A 606 4.38 -4.30 10.95
CA ALA A 606 4.31 -5.73 10.65
C ALA A 606 5.68 -6.42 10.80
N ALA A 607 6.77 -5.78 10.37
CA ALA A 607 8.13 -6.29 10.54
C ALA A 607 8.53 -6.39 12.03
N ALA A 608 8.15 -5.41 12.85
CA ALA A 608 8.39 -5.44 14.28
C ALA A 608 7.58 -6.54 14.96
N GLN A 609 6.31 -6.68 14.62
CA GLN A 609 5.44 -7.73 15.12
C GLN A 609 5.95 -9.12 14.76
N ALA A 610 6.44 -9.32 13.54
CA ALA A 610 7.07 -10.58 13.13
C ALA A 610 8.30 -10.91 13.98
N ALA A 611 9.16 -9.92 14.24
CA ALA A 611 10.33 -10.09 15.11
C ALA A 611 9.96 -10.38 16.57
N LEU A 612 8.93 -9.70 17.10
CA LEU A 612 8.43 -9.92 18.46
C LEU A 612 7.76 -11.28 18.63
N ALA A 613 7.03 -11.75 17.61
CA ALA A 613 6.39 -13.06 17.62
C ALA A 613 7.43 -14.20 17.73
N GLU A 614 8.59 -14.08 17.08
CA GLU A 614 9.70 -15.03 17.23
C GLU A 614 10.29 -15.04 18.65
N LEU A 615 10.24 -13.91 19.36
CA LEU A 615 10.66 -13.79 20.76
C LEU A 615 9.58 -14.23 21.76
N GLY A 616 8.42 -14.68 21.28
CA GLY A 616 7.29 -15.13 22.10
C GLY A 616 6.39 -14.01 22.63
N ALA A 617 6.58 -12.77 22.17
CA ALA A 617 5.71 -11.64 22.46
C ALA A 617 4.63 -11.56 21.37
N ALA A 618 3.58 -12.38 21.50
CA ALA A 618 2.39 -12.33 20.65
C ALA A 618 1.19 -11.85 21.48
N TYR A 619 0.53 -10.79 21.01
CA TYR A 619 -0.72 -10.37 21.63
C TYR A 619 -1.86 -11.30 21.21
N VAL A 620 -2.56 -11.87 22.19
CA VAL A 620 -3.82 -12.57 21.98
C VAL A 620 -4.86 -11.80 22.74
N ALA A 621 -5.81 -11.18 22.01
CA ALA A 621 -6.91 -10.46 22.63
C ALA A 621 -7.69 -11.40 23.57
N ALA A 622 -7.90 -10.97 24.82
CA ALA A 622 -8.68 -11.76 25.76
C ALA A 622 -10.16 -11.78 25.37
N GLY A 623 -10.73 -12.97 25.14
CA GLY A 623 -12.17 -13.17 24.97
C GLY A 623 -12.69 -13.51 23.57
N GLY A 624 -11.83 -14.04 22.68
CA GLY A 624 -12.23 -14.67 21.41
C GLY A 624 -12.21 -16.19 21.48
#